data_AF-B0W8D9-F1
#
_entry.id   AF-B0W8D9-F1
#
_cell.length_a   1.000
_cell.length_b   1.000
_cell.length_c   1.000
_cell.angle_alpha   90.00
_cell.angle_beta   90.00
_cell.angle_gamma   90.00
#
_symmetry.space_group_name_H-M   'P 1'
#
loop_
_entity.id
_entity.type
_entity.pdbx_description
1 polymer ?
#
loop_
_entity_poly.entity_id
_entity_poly.type
_entity_poly.pdbx_seq_one_letter_code
_entity_poly.pdbx_strand_id
1 'polypeptide(L)'
;MPPKQKFIILGAGINGLSCAYRLHQRYPDAHLEIISDRFSPDTTSDVAAGLWEPFLLGDTPTELVRKWSHESYHYFHDLWRSGRADECGISLVPYVAVTAKVDGLEEPIWKDFAFGYGELSAQRLDELGREHGVKYV
;
A
#
# COMPACT_ATOMS: atom_id res chain seq x y z
N MET A 1 36.42 3.74 11.12
CA MET A 1 35.80 4.77 11.98
C MET A 1 34.58 4.17 12.64
N PRO A 2 34.26 4.48 13.91
CA PRO A 2 33.00 4.04 14.52
C PRO A 2 31.79 4.64 13.78
N PRO A 3 30.63 3.96 13.80
CA PRO A 3 29.42 4.44 13.14
C PRO A 3 29.03 5.82 13.70
N LYS A 4 28.70 6.76 12.80
CA LYS A 4 28.40 8.15 13.18
C LYS A 4 27.05 8.28 13.90
N GLN A 5 26.11 7.38 13.62
CA GLN A 5 24.78 7.32 14.24
C GLN A 5 24.46 5.89 14.62
N LYS A 6 23.62 5.72 15.65
CA LYS A 6 23.05 4.44 16.06
C LYS A 6 21.54 4.58 16.13
N PHE A 7 20.82 3.69 15.47
CA PHE A 7 19.36 3.65 15.47
C PHE A 7 18.90 2.27 15.95
N ILE A 8 17.92 2.27 16.85
CA ILE A 8 17.21 1.06 17.26
C ILE A 8 15.79 1.17 16.70
N ILE A 9 15.37 0.16 15.95
CA ILE A 9 14.03 0.05 15.38
C ILE A 9 13.29 -1.02 16.17
N LEU A 10 12.13 -0.66 16.71
CA LEU A 10 11.26 -1.59 17.41
C LEU A 10 10.21 -2.14 16.45
N GLY A 11 10.25 -3.45 16.22
CA GLY A 11 9.32 -4.18 15.35
C GLY A 11 9.90 -4.53 13.98
N ALA A 12 9.65 -5.77 13.55
CA ALA A 12 10.11 -6.31 12.26
C ALA A 12 8.97 -6.52 11.24
N GLY A 13 7.84 -5.83 11.41
CA GLY A 13 6.79 -5.73 10.38
C GLY A 13 7.11 -4.68 9.30
N ILE A 14 6.17 -4.47 8.37
CA ILE A 14 6.40 -3.59 7.20
C ILE A 14 6.82 -2.16 7.58
N ASN A 15 6.27 -1.60 8.66
CA ASN A 15 6.63 -0.26 9.15
C ASN A 15 8.08 -0.21 9.66
N GLY A 16 8.49 -1.22 10.43
CA GLY A 16 9.84 -1.29 11.00
C GLY A 16 10.90 -1.52 9.93
N LEU A 17 10.68 -2.51 9.06
CA LEU A 17 11.62 -2.87 7.99
C LEU A 17 11.75 -1.76 6.94
N SER A 18 10.64 -1.12 6.53
CA SER A 18 10.70 0.01 5.59
C SER A 18 11.42 1.22 6.20
N CYS A 19 11.19 1.52 7.49
CA CYS A 19 11.91 2.55 8.21
C CYS A 19 13.42 2.25 8.28
N ALA A 20 13.80 1.04 8.69
CA ALA A 20 15.19 0.61 8.74
C ALA A 20 15.88 0.72 7.37
N TYR A 21 15.19 0.31 6.30
CA TYR A 21 15.68 0.44 4.93
C TYR A 21 15.91 1.90 4.53
N ARG A 22 14.94 2.79 4.77
CA ARG A 22 15.08 4.23 4.46
C ARG A 22 16.18 4.89 5.27
N LEU A 23 16.34 4.53 6.55
CA LEU A 23 17.45 4.99 7.39
C LEU A 23 18.81 4.51 6.85
N HIS A 24 18.91 3.26 6.43
CA HIS A 24 20.13 2.72 5.84
C HIS A 24 20.52 3.47 4.56
N GLN A 25 19.55 3.75 3.68
CA GLN A 25 19.79 4.55 2.47
C GLN A 25 20.27 5.97 2.80
N ARG A 26 19.73 6.58 3.85
CA ARG A 26 20.04 7.97 4.23
C ARG A 26 21.35 8.11 5.02
N TYR A 27 21.70 7.08 5.80
CA TYR A 27 22.85 7.03 6.70
C TYR A 27 23.59 5.69 6.52
N PRO A 28 24.34 5.52 5.42
CA PRO A 28 24.97 4.24 5.07
C PRO A 28 25.99 3.75 6.12
N ASP A 29 26.61 4.68 6.87
CA ASP A 29 27.58 4.39 7.93
C ASP A 29 26.95 4.25 9.33
N ALA A 30 25.61 4.32 9.44
CA ALA A 30 24.93 4.17 10.72
C ALA A 30 24.86 2.71 11.15
N HIS A 31 24.92 2.48 12.45
CA HIS A 31 24.57 1.19 13.03
C HIS A 31 23.05 1.12 13.19
N LEU A 32 22.44 0.11 12.59
CA LEU A 32 21.01 -0.17 12.66
C LEU A 32 20.80 -1.50 13.39
N GLU A 33 19.98 -1.47 14.43
CA GLU A 33 19.57 -2.66 15.17
C GLU A 33 18.05 -2.74 15.14
N ILE A 34 17.51 -3.90 14.77
CA ILE A 34 16.07 -4.18 14.78
C ILE A 34 15.82 -5.12 15.95
N ILE A 35 14.97 -4.68 16.88
CA ILE A 35 14.54 -5.48 18.03
C ILE A 35 13.05 -5.76 17.85
N SER A 36 12.67 -7.02 17.81
CA SER A 36 11.29 -7.44 17.63
C SER A 36 11.03 -8.73 18.40
N ASP A 37 9.82 -8.87 18.93
CA ASP A 37 9.34 -10.13 19.52
C ASP A 37 8.95 -11.15 18.45
N ARG A 38 8.55 -10.68 17.26
CA ARG A 38 8.17 -11.48 16.10
C ARG A 38 8.85 -10.98 14.83
N PHE A 39 9.14 -11.90 13.92
CA PHE A 39 9.66 -11.63 12.58
C PHE A 39 8.75 -12.33 11.58
N SER A 40 8.90 -12.03 10.28
CA SER A 40 8.23 -12.80 9.23
C SER A 40 8.53 -14.30 9.39
N PRO A 41 7.53 -15.19 9.26
CA PRO A 41 6.18 -14.95 8.73
C PRO A 41 5.11 -14.63 9.80
N ASP A 42 5.48 -14.22 11.02
CA ASP A 42 4.59 -14.14 12.18
C ASP A 42 4.23 -12.70 12.60
N THR A 43 4.23 -11.74 11.68
CA THR A 43 3.82 -10.35 11.93
C THR A 43 2.41 -10.06 11.38
N THR A 44 1.77 -8.98 11.83
CA THR A 44 0.51 -8.51 11.23
C THR A 44 0.65 -8.23 9.73
N SER A 45 1.84 -7.83 9.28
CA SER A 45 2.10 -7.57 7.86
C SER A 45 2.09 -8.85 7.00
N ASP A 46 2.46 -9.99 7.56
CA ASP A 46 2.46 -11.28 6.83
C ASP A 46 1.04 -11.82 6.61
N VAL A 47 0.06 -11.35 7.39
CA VAL A 47 -1.36 -11.75 7.30
C VAL A 47 -2.20 -10.70 6.55
N ALA A 48 -1.60 -9.55 6.19
CA ALA A 48 -2.29 -8.51 5.43
C ALA A 48 -2.67 -9.02 4.03
N ALA A 49 -3.82 -8.58 3.51
CA ALA A 49 -4.30 -8.99 2.19
C ALA A 49 -3.37 -8.56 1.03
N GLY A 50 -2.56 -7.51 1.24
CA GLY A 50 -1.55 -7.05 0.28
C GLY A 50 -2.04 -6.12 -0.82
N LEU A 51 -3.35 -5.79 -0.88
CA LEU A 51 -3.87 -4.82 -1.84
C LEU A 51 -3.44 -3.40 -1.44
N TRP A 52 -2.90 -2.66 -2.41
CA TRP A 52 -2.67 -1.24 -2.23
C TRP A 52 -3.98 -0.48 -2.43
N GLU A 53 -4.58 -0.06 -1.33
CA GLU A 53 -5.80 0.77 -1.30
C GLU A 53 -5.77 1.57 0.01
N PRO A 54 -5.56 2.89 -0.04
CA PRO A 54 -5.72 3.74 1.15
C PRO A 54 -7.22 3.94 1.49
N PHE A 55 -7.65 3.45 2.65
CA PHE A 55 -9.00 3.61 3.24
C PHE A 55 -8.94 3.57 4.77
N LEU A 56 -10.03 3.97 5.46
CA LEU A 56 -10.16 3.94 6.93
C LEU A 56 -9.03 4.65 7.71
N LEU A 57 -8.81 5.92 7.38
CA LEU A 57 -7.61 6.66 7.78
C LEU A 57 -7.77 7.44 9.11
N GLY A 58 -8.92 7.29 9.77
CA GLY A 58 -9.26 8.02 11.01
C GLY A 58 -9.17 9.53 10.82
N ASP A 59 -8.57 10.20 11.81
CA ASP A 59 -8.38 11.67 11.81
C ASP A 59 -7.07 12.11 11.12
N THR A 60 -6.42 11.22 10.35
CA THR A 60 -5.17 11.57 9.66
C THR A 60 -5.46 12.62 8.58
N PRO A 61 -4.75 13.77 8.57
CA PRO A 61 -4.98 14.81 7.57
C PRO A 61 -4.85 14.30 6.14
N THR A 62 -5.85 14.61 5.30
CA THR A 62 -5.98 14.09 3.93
C THR A 62 -4.75 14.38 3.08
N GLU A 63 -4.11 15.54 3.25
CA GLU A 63 -2.90 15.93 2.53
C GLU A 63 -1.70 15.04 2.86
N LEU A 64 -1.58 14.59 4.11
CA LEU A 64 -0.53 13.67 4.53
C LEU A 64 -0.78 12.27 3.98
N VAL A 65 -2.01 11.79 4.09
CA VAL A 65 -2.41 10.50 3.51
C VAL A 65 -2.12 10.50 2.02
N ARG A 66 -2.57 11.53 1.30
CA ARG A 66 -2.37 11.62 -0.15
C ARG A 66 -0.89 11.63 -0.50
N LYS A 67 -0.07 12.39 0.24
CA LYS A 67 1.39 12.43 0.06
C LYS A 67 2.02 11.04 0.24
N TRP A 68 1.79 10.39 1.38
CA TRP A 68 2.40 9.08 1.67
C TRP A 68 1.92 7.97 0.75
N SER A 69 0.63 8.02 0.37
CA SER A 69 0.03 7.10 -0.59
C SER A 69 0.69 7.24 -1.95
N HIS A 70 0.83 8.47 -2.44
CA HIS A 70 1.50 8.77 -3.70
C HIS A 70 2.96 8.28 -3.69
N GLU A 71 3.74 8.64 -2.66
CA GLU A 71 5.14 8.20 -2.54
C GLU A 71 5.28 6.67 -2.50
N SER A 72 4.39 5.98 -1.77
CA SER A 72 4.41 4.52 -1.68
C SER A 72 4.02 3.85 -3.00
N TYR A 73 2.96 4.32 -3.65
CA TYR A 73 2.50 3.79 -4.94
C TYR A 73 3.59 3.89 -6.00
N HIS A 74 4.22 5.06 -6.12
CA HIS A 74 5.31 5.26 -7.07
C HIS A 74 6.53 4.40 -6.76
N TYR A 75 6.87 4.21 -5.48
CA TYR A 75 7.96 3.32 -5.10
C TYR A 75 7.68 1.85 -5.48
N PHE A 76 6.46 1.34 -5.25
CA PHE A 76 6.09 -0.02 -5.67
C PHE A 76 6.13 -0.16 -7.19
N HIS A 77 5.65 0.85 -7.90
CA HIS A 77 5.71 0.87 -9.35
C HIS A 77 7.15 0.91 -9.87
N ASP A 78 8.08 1.62 -9.22
CA ASP A 78 9.49 1.62 -9.58
C ASP A 78 10.15 0.26 -9.35
N LEU A 79 9.85 -0.42 -8.24
CA LEU A 79 10.29 -1.80 -8.00
C LEU A 79 9.77 -2.75 -9.09
N TRP A 80 8.50 -2.61 -9.47
CA TRP A 80 7.91 -3.39 -10.55
C TRP A 80 8.62 -3.13 -11.90
N ARG A 81 8.79 -1.87 -12.30
CA ARG A 81 9.46 -1.48 -13.56
C ARG A 81 10.93 -1.84 -13.63
N SER A 82 11.61 -1.91 -12.48
CA SER A 82 13.03 -2.27 -12.39
C SER A 82 13.27 -3.78 -12.44
N GLY A 83 12.23 -4.60 -12.65
CA GLY A 83 12.34 -6.05 -12.74
C GLY A 83 12.47 -6.74 -11.38
N ARG A 84 12.18 -6.03 -10.28
CA ARG A 84 12.25 -6.58 -8.91
C ARG A 84 10.89 -7.03 -8.37
N ALA A 85 9.88 -7.09 -9.23
CA ALA A 85 8.51 -7.46 -8.88
C ALA A 85 8.44 -8.79 -8.12
N ASP A 86 9.08 -9.83 -8.65
CA ASP A 86 9.08 -11.19 -8.07
C ASP A 86 9.80 -11.23 -6.71
N GLU A 87 11.01 -10.68 -6.65
CA GLU A 87 11.82 -10.59 -5.42
C GLU A 87 11.09 -9.84 -4.29
N CYS A 88 10.36 -8.78 -4.63
CA CYS A 88 9.66 -7.92 -3.67
C CYS A 88 8.20 -8.34 -3.41
N GLY A 89 7.69 -9.40 -4.05
CA GLY A 89 6.30 -9.82 -3.91
C GLY A 89 5.28 -8.81 -4.44
N ILE A 90 5.62 -8.05 -5.49
CA ILE A 90 4.78 -7.01 -6.08
C ILE A 90 4.19 -7.52 -7.40
N SER A 91 2.88 -7.37 -7.56
CA SER A 91 2.19 -7.64 -8.83
C SER A 91 1.20 -6.51 -9.14
N LEU A 92 1.12 -6.14 -10.41
CA LEU A 92 0.08 -5.23 -10.88
C LEU A 92 -1.20 -6.03 -11.12
N VAL A 93 -2.25 -5.70 -10.39
CA VAL A 93 -3.55 -6.38 -10.49
C VAL A 93 -4.65 -5.38 -10.88
N PRO A 94 -5.59 -5.76 -11.77
CA PRO A 94 -6.78 -4.96 -11.99
C PRO A 94 -7.64 -4.98 -10.73
N TYR A 95 -8.15 -3.82 -10.34
CA TYR A 95 -9.02 -3.64 -9.17
C TYR A 95 -10.36 -3.04 -9.61
N VAL A 96 -11.44 -3.60 -9.07
CA VAL A 96 -12.81 -3.14 -9.30
C VAL A 96 -13.51 -3.04 -7.96
N ALA A 97 -13.98 -1.84 -7.62
CA ALA A 97 -14.83 -1.58 -6.47
C ALA A 97 -16.27 -1.32 -6.95
N VAL A 98 -17.24 -2.00 -6.33
CA VAL A 98 -18.68 -1.83 -6.60
C VAL A 98 -19.45 -1.75 -5.30
N THR A 99 -20.56 -1.01 -5.29
CA THR A 99 -21.43 -0.86 -4.13
C THR A 99 -22.89 -0.97 -4.50
N ALA A 100 -23.72 -1.44 -3.57
CA ALA A 100 -25.18 -1.38 -3.70
C ALA A 100 -25.78 -0.20 -2.92
N LYS A 101 -24.95 0.61 -2.25
CA LYS A 101 -25.39 1.78 -1.49
C LYS A 101 -25.78 2.88 -2.47
N VAL A 102 -26.98 3.43 -2.29
CA VAL A 102 -27.54 4.48 -3.16
C VAL A 102 -26.64 5.72 -3.25
N ASP A 103 -25.92 6.04 -2.16
CA ASP A 103 -25.01 7.18 -2.11
C ASP A 103 -23.68 6.94 -2.86
N GLY A 104 -23.50 5.76 -3.45
CA GLY A 104 -22.31 5.39 -4.22
C GLY A 104 -21.08 5.13 -3.36
N LEU A 105 -19.92 5.14 -4.03
CA LEU A 105 -18.61 5.14 -3.38
C LEU A 105 -18.09 6.57 -3.32
N GLU A 106 -17.45 6.92 -2.20
CA GLU A 106 -16.69 8.15 -2.13
C GLU A 106 -15.53 8.10 -3.13
N GLU A 107 -15.28 9.23 -3.78
CA GLU A 107 -14.19 9.32 -4.73
C GLU A 107 -12.84 9.25 -4.02
N PRO A 108 -11.96 8.30 -4.40
CA PRO A 108 -10.71 8.12 -3.69
C PRO A 108 -9.73 9.27 -3.96
N ILE A 109 -9.08 9.74 -2.90
CA ILE A 109 -8.10 10.85 -2.95
C ILE A 109 -6.84 10.54 -3.79
N TRP A 110 -6.68 9.29 -4.19
CA TRP A 110 -5.56 8.74 -4.94
C TRP A 110 -5.87 8.40 -6.40
N LYS A 111 -7.09 8.72 -6.87
CA LYS A 111 -7.57 8.41 -8.22
C LYS A 111 -6.67 8.90 -9.35
N ASP A 112 -5.96 10.01 -9.14
CA ASP A 112 -5.25 10.75 -10.19
C ASP A 112 -3.83 10.22 -10.44
N PHE A 113 -3.29 9.41 -9.52
CA PHE A 113 -1.99 8.76 -9.69
C PHE A 113 -2.07 7.22 -9.74
N ALA A 114 -3.22 6.63 -9.41
CA ALA A 114 -3.48 5.22 -9.67
C ALA A 114 -3.68 4.96 -11.17
N PHE A 115 -3.28 3.77 -11.64
CA PHE A 115 -3.40 3.44 -13.05
C PHE A 115 -4.85 3.25 -13.49
N GLY A 116 -5.21 3.97 -14.56
CA GLY A 116 -6.45 3.70 -15.30
C GLY A 116 -7.72 3.88 -14.48
N TYR A 117 -7.71 4.75 -13.46
CA TYR A 117 -8.92 5.04 -12.69
C TYR A 117 -10.03 5.54 -13.62
N GLY A 118 -11.21 4.96 -13.46
CA GLY A 118 -12.39 5.31 -14.22
C GLY A 118 -13.61 4.55 -13.72
N GLU A 119 -14.78 5.05 -14.08
CA GLU A 119 -16.05 4.42 -13.74
C GLU A 119 -16.33 3.21 -14.64
N LEU A 120 -17.01 2.22 -14.09
CA LEU A 120 -17.54 1.11 -14.89
C LEU A 120 -18.71 1.61 -15.75
N SER A 121 -18.83 1.05 -16.95
CA SER A 121 -20.03 1.27 -17.76
C SER A 121 -21.26 0.66 -17.09
N ALA A 122 -22.44 1.23 -17.36
CA ALA A 122 -23.71 0.65 -16.90
C ALA A 122 -23.86 -0.81 -17.32
N GLN A 123 -23.41 -1.16 -18.54
CA GLN A 123 -23.39 -2.55 -18.99
C GLN A 123 -22.54 -3.45 -18.08
N ARG A 124 -21.33 -3.00 -17.69
CA ARG A 124 -20.46 -3.81 -16.84
C ARG A 124 -20.99 -3.94 -15.42
N LEU A 125 -21.62 -2.90 -14.88
CA LEU A 125 -22.32 -2.96 -13.59
C LEU A 125 -23.48 -3.96 -13.63
N ASP A 126 -24.28 -3.97 -14.70
CA ASP A 126 -25.39 -4.91 -14.88
C ASP A 126 -24.88 -6.36 -15.02
N GLU A 127 -23.76 -6.58 -15.73
CA GLU A 127 -23.12 -7.90 -15.82
C GLU A 127 -22.68 -8.42 -14.44
N LEU A 128 -21.91 -7.62 -13.69
CA LEU A 128 -21.48 -7.97 -12.34
C LEU A 128 -22.69 -8.17 -11.41
N GLY A 129 -23.73 -7.36 -11.57
CA GLY A 129 -24.93 -7.46 -10.76
C GLY A 129 -25.70 -8.76 -10.97
N ARG A 130 -25.76 -9.24 -12.21
CA ARG A 130 -26.31 -10.58 -12.53
C ARG A 130 -25.45 -11.71 -11.98
N GLU A 131 -24.12 -11.59 -12.06
CA GLU A 131 -23.19 -12.60 -11.56
C GLU A 131 -23.30 -12.77 -10.03
N HIS A 132 -23.44 -11.66 -9.30
CA HIS A 132 -23.45 -11.68 -7.83
C HIS A 132 -24.87 -11.66 -7.22
N GLY A 133 -25.92 -11.49 -8.03
CA GLY A 133 -27.30 -11.37 -7.55
C GLY A 133 -27.57 -10.07 -6.77
N VAL A 134 -26.83 -9.00 -7.08
CA VAL A 134 -26.89 -7.70 -6.39
C VAL A 134 -27.05 -6.59 -7.43
N LYS A 135 -27.88 -5.58 -7.17
CA LYS A 135 -27.93 -4.40 -8.02
C LYS A 135 -26.86 -3.40 -7.57
N TYR A 136 -25.78 -3.28 -8.34
CA TYR A 136 -24.75 -2.28 -8.10
C TYR A 136 -25.15 -0.92 -8.67
N VAL A 137 -24.61 0.13 -8.06
CA VAL A 137 -24.69 1.52 -8.53
C VAL A 137 -23.30 2.10 -8.67
#